data_AF-A0A958XBR8-F1
#
_entry.id   AF-A0A958XBR8-F1
#
_cell.length_a   1.000
_cell.length_b   1.000
_cell.length_c   1.000
_cell.angle_alpha   90.00
_cell.angle_beta   90.00
_cell.angle_gamma   90.00
#
_symmetry.space_group_name_H-M   'P 1'
#
loop_
_entity.id
_entity.type
_entity.pdbx_description
1 polymer ?
#
loop_
_entity_poly.entity_id
_entity_poly.type
_entity_poly.pdbx_seq_one_letter_code
_entity_poly.pdbx_strand_id
1 'polypeptide(L)'
;MRTRNALLFAAVTLLFRFSAFAQDRPLGKVFATRSEVMARNGIACTSHPLATAAALDVLRKGGTAVDAAIAANAVLGVVEPHVNGIGGDLFAIVYEAKTGKLHGLNASGRSPYAL
;
A
#
# COMPACT_ATOMS: atom_id res chain seq x y z
N MET A 1 -29.31 22.24 40.90
CA MET A 1 -27.84 22.08 40.99
C MET A 1 -27.25 20.98 40.10
N ARG A 2 -27.99 19.89 39.75
CA ARG A 2 -27.49 18.76 38.91
C ARG A 2 -27.30 19.08 37.41
N THR A 3 -28.07 19.99 36.82
CA THR A 3 -28.04 20.27 35.37
C THR A 3 -26.89 21.19 34.95
N ARG A 4 -26.47 22.11 35.82
CA ARG A 4 -25.32 23.01 35.55
C ARG A 4 -24.00 22.25 35.44
N ASN A 5 -23.79 21.23 36.27
CA ASN A 5 -22.57 20.43 36.26
C ASN A 5 -22.52 19.52 35.02
N ALA A 6 -23.66 19.02 34.53
CA ALA A 6 -23.72 18.22 33.30
C ALA A 6 -23.38 19.03 32.04
N LEU A 7 -23.87 20.28 31.95
CA LEU A 7 -23.52 21.20 30.86
C LEU A 7 -22.04 21.61 30.88
N LEU A 8 -21.47 21.84 32.06
CA LEU A 8 -20.03 22.09 32.21
C LEU A 8 -19.19 20.88 31.83
N PHE A 9 -19.59 19.66 32.20
CA PHE A 9 -18.88 18.43 31.83
C PHE A 9 -18.90 18.19 30.31
N ALA A 10 -20.06 18.41 29.67
CA ALA A 10 -20.21 18.32 28.22
C ALA A 10 -19.39 19.39 27.47
N ALA A 11 -19.33 20.61 28.01
CA ALA A 11 -18.51 21.68 27.43
C ALA A 11 -17.00 21.39 27.54
N VAL A 12 -16.55 20.81 28.67
CA VAL A 12 -15.15 20.42 28.87
C VAL A 12 -14.74 19.26 27.95
N THR A 13 -15.64 18.29 27.72
CA THR A 13 -15.39 17.21 26.75
C THR A 13 -15.37 17.70 25.30
N LEU A 14 -16.14 18.74 24.97
CA LEU A 14 -16.13 19.35 23.64
C LEU A 14 -14.85 20.16 23.36
N LEU A 15 -14.21 20.69 24.40
CA LEU A 15 -12.94 21.43 24.31
C LEU A 15 -11.71 20.51 24.23
N PHE A 16 -11.83 19.26 24.69
CA PHE A 16 -10.82 18.21 24.49
C PHE A 16 -10.95 17.55 23.10
N ARG A 17 -10.98 18.37 22.03
CA ARG A 17 -10.74 17.86 20.68
C ARG A 17 -9.27 17.44 20.63
N PHE A 18 -9.01 16.16 20.84
CA PHE A 18 -7.72 15.57 20.54
C PHE A 18 -7.50 15.80 19.04
N SER A 19 -6.70 16.80 18.68
CA SER A 19 -6.12 16.88 17.34
C SER A 19 -5.28 15.63 17.19
N ALA A 20 -5.86 14.61 16.58
CA ALA A 20 -5.09 13.50 16.07
C ALA A 20 -4.22 14.09 14.97
N PHE A 21 -2.98 14.45 15.32
CA PHE A 21 -1.95 14.63 14.33
C PHE A 21 -1.91 13.31 13.54
N ALA A 22 -2.23 13.38 12.25
CA ALA A 22 -1.91 12.30 11.33
C ALA A 22 -0.44 11.93 11.59
N GLN A 23 -0.12 10.63 11.60
CA GLN A 23 1.17 10.08 12.02
C GLN A 23 2.34 10.66 11.21
N ASP A 24 2.74 11.88 11.54
CA ASP A 24 3.88 12.59 10.98
C ASP A 24 5.10 12.16 11.76
N ARG A 25 6.16 11.90 11.01
CA ARG A 25 7.45 11.49 11.53
C ARG A 25 8.10 12.69 12.24
N PRO A 26 8.28 12.68 13.58
CA PRO A 26 8.81 13.84 14.30
C PRO A 26 10.32 14.08 14.07
N LEU A 27 11.02 13.11 13.48
CA LEU A 27 12.48 13.12 13.30
C LEU A 27 12.87 12.46 11.97
N GLY A 28 13.57 13.16 11.07
CA GLY A 28 14.06 12.59 9.79
C GLY A 28 14.00 13.58 8.63
N LYS A 29 13.96 13.06 7.39
CA LYS A 29 13.82 13.90 6.20
C LYS A 29 12.44 14.57 6.19
N VAL A 30 12.41 15.90 6.23
CA VAL A 30 11.19 16.72 6.34
C VAL A 30 10.18 16.55 5.20
N PHE A 31 10.59 15.99 4.05
CA PHE A 31 9.70 15.70 2.92
C PHE A 31 9.02 14.32 3.00
N ALA A 32 9.42 13.46 3.93
CA ALA A 32 8.87 12.11 4.06
C ALA A 32 7.66 12.12 5.00
N THR A 33 6.50 11.71 4.51
CA THR A 33 5.23 11.71 5.25
C THR A 33 5.02 10.45 6.10
N ARG A 34 5.90 9.45 6.00
CA ARG A 34 5.85 8.19 6.77
C ARG A 34 7.24 7.75 7.23
N SER A 35 7.28 6.96 8.30
CA SER A 35 8.50 6.32 8.79
C SER A 35 9.02 5.29 7.79
N GLU A 36 10.34 5.15 7.71
CA GLU A 36 10.98 4.06 6.96
C GLU A 36 10.60 2.71 7.58
N VAL A 37 10.21 1.76 6.74
CA VAL A 37 9.86 0.41 7.17
C VAL A 37 11.05 -0.50 6.95
N MET A 38 11.50 -1.17 8.02
CA MET A 38 12.53 -2.21 7.96
C MET A 38 11.90 -3.55 8.33
N ALA A 39 12.16 -4.58 7.53
CA ALA A 39 11.65 -5.93 7.77
C ALA A 39 12.69 -6.99 7.43
N ARG A 40 12.67 -8.11 8.18
CA ARG A 40 13.60 -9.24 7.99
C ARG A 40 13.13 -10.26 6.95
N ASN A 41 11.82 -10.40 6.79
CA ASN A 41 11.21 -11.52 6.05
C ASN A 41 10.55 -11.11 4.73
N GLY A 42 10.44 -9.81 4.45
CA GLY A 42 9.82 -9.30 3.22
C GLY A 42 9.21 -7.92 3.40
N ILE A 43 9.12 -7.17 2.30
CA ILE A 43 8.51 -5.84 2.21
C ILE A 43 7.66 -5.83 0.94
N ALA A 44 6.49 -5.18 1.00
CA ALA A 44 5.66 -4.89 -0.17
C ALA A 44 5.26 -3.40 -0.13
N CYS A 45 5.28 -2.74 -1.29
CA CYS A 45 4.90 -1.35 -1.44
C CYS A 45 4.04 -1.22 -2.71
N THR A 46 2.86 -0.62 -2.59
CA THR A 46 1.94 -0.35 -3.70
C THR A 46 1.27 1.01 -3.50
N SER A 47 0.59 1.51 -4.54
CA SER A 47 -0.20 2.75 -4.51
C SER A 47 -1.40 2.67 -3.55
N HIS A 48 -2.02 1.50 -3.42
CA HIS A 48 -3.20 1.29 -2.58
C HIS A 48 -2.90 0.43 -1.33
N PRO A 49 -3.29 0.86 -0.11
CA PRO A 49 -3.01 0.10 1.12
C PRO A 49 -3.61 -1.32 1.12
N LEU A 50 -4.79 -1.52 0.51
CA LEU A 50 -5.40 -2.85 0.39
C LEU A 50 -4.60 -3.81 -0.50
N ALA A 51 -3.96 -3.31 -1.57
CA ALA A 51 -3.10 -4.13 -2.41
C ALA A 51 -1.81 -4.51 -1.68
N THR A 52 -1.21 -3.57 -0.94
CA THR A 52 -0.08 -3.86 -0.04
C THR A 52 -0.46 -4.91 1.00
N ALA A 53 -1.65 -4.81 1.60
CA ALA A 53 -2.13 -5.78 2.59
C ALA A 53 -2.24 -7.19 1.99
N ALA A 54 -2.80 -7.33 0.79
CA ALA A 54 -2.91 -8.60 0.09
C ALA A 54 -1.53 -9.21 -0.25
N ALA A 55 -0.59 -8.40 -0.73
CA ALA A 55 0.78 -8.84 -0.99
C ALA A 55 1.47 -9.35 0.30
N LEU A 56 1.34 -8.61 1.41
CA LEU A 56 1.88 -9.03 2.70
C LEU A 56 1.24 -10.34 3.19
N ASP A 57 -0.04 -10.56 2.92
CA ASP A 57 -0.74 -11.79 3.29
C ASP A 57 -0.18 -13.01 2.54
N VAL A 58 0.16 -12.86 1.26
CA VAL A 58 0.84 -13.89 0.46
C VAL A 58 2.26 -14.15 0.98
N LEU A 59 3.03 -13.10 1.28
CA LEU A 59 4.36 -13.27 1.87
C LEU A 59 4.31 -14.00 3.21
N ARG A 60 3.34 -13.67 4.08
CA ARG A 60 3.14 -14.36 5.37
C ARG A 60 2.79 -15.83 5.21
N LYS A 61 2.12 -16.21 4.12
CA LYS A 61 1.79 -17.60 3.77
C LYS A 61 2.98 -18.34 3.13
N GLY A 62 4.15 -17.73 3.04
CA GLY A 62 5.36 -18.33 2.47
C GLY A 62 5.46 -18.19 0.94
N GLY A 63 4.63 -17.34 0.33
CA GLY A 63 4.74 -17.03 -1.09
C GLY A 63 6.01 -16.24 -1.43
N THR A 64 6.39 -16.26 -2.70
CA THR A 64 7.53 -15.50 -3.22
C THR A 64 7.18 -14.03 -3.43
N ALA A 65 8.20 -13.20 -3.70
CA ALA A 65 7.99 -11.80 -4.09
C ALA A 65 7.13 -11.66 -5.36
N VAL A 66 7.22 -12.62 -6.29
CA VAL A 66 6.42 -12.64 -7.53
C VAL A 66 4.97 -12.99 -7.22
N ASP A 67 4.72 -13.99 -6.37
CA ASP A 67 3.35 -14.34 -5.94
C ASP A 67 2.66 -13.16 -5.24
N ALA A 68 3.41 -12.47 -4.37
CA ALA A 68 2.93 -11.27 -3.69
C ALA A 68 2.62 -10.12 -4.66
N ALA A 69 3.45 -9.92 -5.68
CA ALA A 69 3.22 -8.92 -6.72
C ALA A 69 1.97 -9.24 -7.57
N ILE A 70 1.74 -10.51 -7.91
CA ILE A 70 0.54 -10.96 -8.64
C ILE A 70 -0.71 -10.68 -7.81
N ALA A 71 -0.70 -11.02 -6.51
CA ALA A 71 -1.83 -10.74 -5.62
C ALA A 71 -2.09 -9.24 -5.46
N ALA A 72 -1.04 -8.42 -5.30
CA ALA A 72 -1.18 -6.98 -5.30
C ALA A 72 -1.81 -6.46 -6.60
N ASN A 73 -1.31 -6.90 -7.77
CA ASN A 73 -1.83 -6.47 -9.07
C ASN A 73 -3.31 -6.83 -9.26
N ALA A 74 -3.71 -8.04 -8.85
CA ALA A 74 -5.11 -8.45 -8.89
C ALA A 74 -6.01 -7.55 -8.03
N VAL A 75 -5.55 -7.16 -6.84
CA VAL A 75 -6.30 -6.24 -5.97
C VAL A 75 -6.31 -4.82 -6.56
N LEU A 76 -5.19 -4.33 -7.11
CA LEU A 76 -5.12 -3.03 -7.77
C LEU A 76 -6.13 -2.90 -8.92
N GLY A 77 -6.36 -3.96 -9.71
CA GLY A 77 -7.40 -3.95 -10.73
C GLY A 77 -8.82 -3.71 -10.18
N VAL A 78 -9.06 -3.91 -8.88
CA VAL A 78 -10.34 -3.65 -8.22
C VAL A 78 -10.36 -2.30 -7.51
N VAL A 79 -9.29 -1.96 -6.79
CA VAL A 79 -9.24 -0.77 -5.92
C VAL A 79 -8.73 0.48 -6.65
N GLU A 80 -8.02 0.29 -7.76
CA GLU A 80 -7.47 1.34 -8.62
C GLU A 80 -7.78 1.08 -10.12
N PRO A 81 -9.06 0.85 -10.49
CA PRO A 81 -9.43 0.41 -11.85
C PRO A 81 -9.18 1.45 -12.95
N HIS A 82 -8.94 2.70 -12.56
CA HIS A 82 -8.67 3.82 -13.47
C HIS A 82 -7.19 3.88 -13.91
N VAL A 83 -6.31 3.12 -13.26
CA VAL A 83 -4.86 3.08 -13.56
C VAL A 83 -4.31 1.66 -13.74
N ASN A 84 -5.06 0.62 -13.36
CA ASN A 84 -4.65 -0.78 -13.50
C ASN A 84 -5.85 -1.65 -13.90
N GLY A 85 -5.62 -2.66 -14.74
CA GLY A 85 -6.59 -3.69 -15.08
C GLY A 85 -5.99 -4.80 -15.94
N ILE A 86 -6.69 -5.93 -16.02
CA ILE A 86 -6.26 -7.12 -16.78
C ILE A 86 -6.14 -6.91 -18.29
N GLY A 87 -6.78 -5.87 -18.82
CA GLY A 87 -6.73 -5.49 -20.24
C GLY A 87 -5.63 -4.49 -20.57
N GLY A 88 -4.80 -4.11 -19.59
CA GLY A 88 -3.68 -3.20 -19.78
C GLY A 88 -2.37 -3.92 -20.10
N ASP A 89 -1.28 -3.19 -19.93
CA ASP A 89 0.09 -3.67 -20.15
C ASP A 89 0.80 -3.91 -18.82
N LEU A 90 1.86 -4.73 -18.85
CA LEU A 90 2.73 -4.93 -17.70
C LEU A 90 4.21 -4.92 -18.12
N PHE A 91 5.02 -4.23 -17.33
CA PHE A 91 6.47 -4.30 -17.40
C PHE A 91 7.00 -4.68 -16.02
N ALA A 92 7.84 -5.71 -15.95
CA ALA A 92 8.39 -6.16 -14.69
C ALA A 92 9.90 -6.36 -14.78
N ILE A 93 10.59 -5.99 -13.69
CA ILE A 93 11.99 -6.32 -13.46
C ILE A 93 12.02 -7.27 -12.27
N VAL A 94 12.53 -8.47 -12.49
CA VAL A 94 12.54 -9.53 -11.49
C VAL A 94 13.98 -9.99 -11.29
N TYR A 95 14.49 -9.83 -10.08
CA TYR A 95 15.77 -10.39 -9.68
C TYR A 95 15.56 -11.74 -9.02
N GLU A 96 16.16 -12.78 -9.59
CA GLU A 96 16.10 -14.14 -9.07
C GLU A 96 17.34 -14.41 -8.21
N ALA A 97 17.19 -14.28 -6.88
CA ALA A 97 18.31 -14.38 -5.95
C ALA A 97 19.03 -15.75 -5.99
N LYS A 98 18.32 -16.84 -6.31
CA LYS A 98 18.89 -18.19 -6.37
C LYS A 98 19.91 -18.35 -7.51
N THR A 99 19.65 -17.70 -8.64
CA THR A 99 20.47 -17.79 -9.86
C THR A 99 21.35 -16.56 -10.07
N GLY A 100 21.09 -15.47 -9.32
CA GLY A 100 21.75 -14.18 -9.50
C GLY A 100 21.33 -13.47 -10.79
N LYS A 101 20.26 -13.93 -11.46
CA LYS A 101 19.85 -13.43 -12.77
C LYS A 101 18.83 -12.31 -12.64
N LEU A 102 19.03 -11.26 -13.42
CA LEU A 102 18.05 -10.19 -13.63
C LEU A 102 17.22 -10.51 -14.87
N HIS A 103 15.89 -10.50 -14.72
CA HIS A 103 14.94 -10.72 -15.80
C HIS A 103 14.14 -9.45 -16.04
N GLY A 104 13.93 -9.10 -17.31
CA GLY A 104 12.99 -8.08 -17.74
C GLY A 104 11.84 -8.74 -18.49
N LEU A 105 10.60 -8.44 -18.09
CA LEU A 105 9.40 -8.88 -18.77
C LEU A 105 8.73 -7.66 -19.40
N ASN A 106 8.60 -7.69 -20.73
CA ASN A 106 7.70 -6.83 -21.47
C ASN A 106 6.44 -7.64 -21.81
N ALA A 107 5.32 -7.29 -21.20
CA ALA A 107 4.01 -7.86 -21.45
C ALA A 107 3.03 -6.78 -21.97
N SER A 108 3.52 -5.85 -22.81
CA SER A 108 2.65 -4.94 -23.54
C SER A 108 1.86 -5.66 -24.65
N GLY A 109 0.60 -5.31 -24.80
CA GLY A 109 -0.28 -5.80 -25.85
C GLY A 109 0.21 -5.44 -27.25
N ARG A 110 -0.16 -6.28 -28.23
CA ARG A 110 0.11 -6.03 -29.65
C ARG A 110 -1.01 -5.21 -30.26
N SER A 111 -0.67 -4.41 -31.27
CA SER A 111 -1.69 -3.84 -32.16
C SER A 111 -2.46 -4.96 -32.88
N PRO A 112 -3.74 -4.75 -33.21
CA PRO A 112 -4.50 -5.73 -33.98
C PRO A 112 -3.94 -5.87 -35.41
N TYR A 113 -4.09 -7.05 -36.00
CA TYR A 113 -3.56 -7.36 -37.33
C TYR A 113 -4.32 -6.69 -38.48
N ALA A 114 -5.55 -6.23 -38.26
CA ALA A 114 -6.49 -5.81 -39.30
C ALA A 114 -6.69 -4.28 -39.37
N LEU A 115 -5.70 -3.50 -38.90
CA LEU A 115 -5.67 -2.04 -39.11
C LEU A 115 -4.86 -1.71 -40.36
#